data_AF-A0A197K7Q1-F1
#
_entry.id   AF-A0A197K7Q1-F1
#
_cell.length_a   1.000
_cell.length_b   1.000
_cell.length_c   1.000
_cell.angle_alpha   90.00
_cell.angle_beta   90.00
_cell.angle_gamma   90.00
#
_symmetry.space_group_name_H-M   'P 1'
#
loop_
_entity.id
_entity.type
_entity.pdbx_description
1 polymer ?
#
loop_
_entity_poly.entity_id
_entity_poly.type
_entity_poly.pdbx_seq_one_letter_code
_entity_poly.pdbx_strand_id
1 'polypeptide(L)'
;MATHTRPTFVDGHVVKDLLEDKSKVPGKDYLVIDVRDSDYIGGHIRGSVNIPAHEIPEKLPTLIEEYKDVPQLIFHCALSQVRGPKAANRWAEALAARDDADAADVAATERAAVEAANKGSLTQQVNILRGGFGEWQRQYKDDKNLVEEYVAEYWIEDQY
;
A
#
# COMPACT_ATOMS: atom_id res chain seq x y z
N MET A 1 -14.73 -19.35 3.99
CA MET A 1 -13.33 -19.35 3.50
C MET A 1 -13.05 -17.96 3.00
N ALA A 2 -12.33 -17.15 3.77
CA ALA A 2 -12.03 -15.78 3.39
C ALA A 2 -11.17 -15.79 2.12
N THR A 3 -11.67 -15.18 1.06
CA THR A 3 -11.02 -15.14 -0.26
C THR A 3 -9.93 -14.08 -0.26
N HIS A 4 -8.81 -14.37 0.39
CA HIS A 4 -7.65 -13.48 0.37
C HIS A 4 -7.05 -13.46 -1.03
N THR A 5 -7.17 -12.31 -1.69
CA THR A 5 -6.67 -12.14 -3.05
C THR A 5 -5.17 -11.87 -2.96
N ARG A 6 -4.38 -12.64 -3.71
CA ARG A 6 -2.94 -12.37 -3.82
C ARG A 6 -2.71 -10.96 -4.35
N PRO A 7 -1.65 -10.25 -3.90
CA PRO A 7 -1.33 -8.94 -4.43
C PRO A 7 -1.20 -8.95 -5.96
N THR A 8 -1.78 -7.95 -6.61
CA THR A 8 -1.71 -7.79 -8.08
C THR A 8 -0.97 -6.52 -8.46
N PHE A 9 -0.31 -6.54 -9.61
CA PHE A 9 0.35 -5.34 -10.12
C PHE A 9 -0.67 -4.41 -10.79
N VAL A 10 -0.52 -3.11 -10.57
CA VAL A 10 -1.25 -2.04 -11.24
C VAL A 10 -0.26 -1.11 -11.94
N ASP A 11 -0.66 -0.54 -13.07
CA ASP A 11 0.19 0.36 -13.85
C ASP A 11 0.12 1.79 -13.31
N GLY A 12 1.14 2.60 -13.63
CA GLY A 12 1.25 3.97 -13.13
C GLY A 12 0.06 4.87 -13.47
N HIS A 13 -0.55 4.73 -14.65
CA HIS A 13 -1.71 5.53 -15.03
C HIS A 13 -2.93 5.25 -14.13
N VAL A 14 -3.13 4.00 -13.69
CA VAL A 14 -4.23 3.64 -12.77
C VAL A 14 -4.07 4.33 -11.42
N VAL A 15 -2.83 4.37 -10.91
CA VAL A 15 -2.51 5.05 -9.65
C VAL A 15 -2.64 6.56 -9.82
N LYS A 16 -2.24 7.13 -10.97
CA LYS A 16 -2.48 8.55 -11.29
C LYS A 16 -3.97 8.89 -11.27
N ASP A 17 -4.80 8.10 -11.96
CA ASP A 17 -6.24 8.34 -12.02
C ASP A 17 -6.87 8.29 -10.62
N LEU A 18 -6.39 7.37 -9.77
CA LEU A 18 -6.79 7.29 -8.36
C LEU A 18 -6.38 8.52 -7.54
N LEU A 19 -5.20 9.07 -7.80
CA LEU A 19 -4.69 10.28 -7.14
C LEU A 19 -5.44 11.55 -7.55
N GLU A 20 -5.89 11.62 -8.81
CA GLU A 20 -6.60 12.77 -9.37
C GLU A 20 -8.11 12.73 -9.12
N ASP A 21 -8.67 11.57 -8.77
CA ASP A 21 -10.08 11.42 -8.45
C ASP A 21 -10.45 12.14 -7.15
N LYS A 22 -11.10 13.30 -7.30
CA LYS A 22 -11.55 14.15 -6.18
C LYS A 22 -12.60 13.49 -5.28
N SER A 23 -13.20 12.38 -5.71
CA SER A 23 -14.13 11.61 -4.88
C SER A 23 -13.42 10.66 -3.91
N LYS A 24 -12.12 10.44 -4.10
CA LYS A 24 -11.30 9.52 -3.31
C LYS A 24 -10.40 10.29 -2.36
N VAL A 25 -10.31 9.81 -1.13
CA VAL A 25 -9.52 10.43 -0.07
C VAL A 25 -8.36 9.51 0.33
N PRO A 26 -7.09 9.96 0.22
CA PRO A 26 -5.95 9.23 0.74
C PRO A 26 -6.09 8.89 2.23
N GLY A 27 -5.70 7.69 2.64
CA GLY A 27 -5.84 7.18 4.00
C GLY A 27 -7.26 6.78 4.41
N LYS A 28 -8.25 6.94 3.52
CA LYS A 28 -9.63 6.49 3.74
C LYS A 28 -10.11 5.55 2.63
N ASP A 29 -10.01 5.98 1.38
CA ASP A 29 -10.44 5.18 0.22
C ASP A 29 -9.29 4.39 -0.38
N TYR A 30 -8.06 4.92 -0.29
CA TYR A 30 -6.85 4.22 -0.71
C TYR A 30 -5.64 4.70 0.09
N LEU A 31 -4.56 3.92 0.08
CA LEU A 31 -3.28 4.34 0.63
C LEU A 31 -2.13 3.87 -0.27
N VAL A 32 -1.22 4.79 -0.61
CA VAL A 32 0.04 4.45 -1.26
C VAL A 32 1.11 4.26 -0.19
N ILE A 33 1.74 3.09 -0.17
CA ILE A 33 2.76 2.73 0.80
C ILE A 33 4.10 2.62 0.06
N ASP A 34 5.01 3.54 0.36
CA ASP A 34 6.37 3.54 -0.15
C ASP A 34 7.27 2.78 0.80
N VAL A 35 7.80 1.63 0.37
CA VAL A 35 8.64 0.77 1.21
C VAL A 35 10.13 0.93 0.95
N ARG A 36 10.53 2.04 0.31
CA ARG A 36 11.93 2.47 0.19
C ARG A 36 12.52 2.85 1.55
N ASP A 37 13.84 2.85 1.62
CA ASP A 37 14.62 3.21 2.80
C ASP A 37 15.41 4.49 2.51
N SER A 38 16.74 4.42 2.48
CA SER A 38 17.63 5.52 2.10
C SER A 38 17.32 6.09 0.71
N ASP A 39 16.82 5.26 -0.20
CA ASP A 39 16.44 5.63 -1.57
C ASP A 39 15.03 6.25 -1.68
N TYR A 40 14.38 6.55 -0.55
CA TYR A 40 13.16 7.36 -0.51
C TYR A 40 13.43 8.83 -0.87
N ILE A 41 14.62 9.33 -0.53
CA ILE A 41 15.06 10.70 -0.80
C ILE A 41 15.13 10.96 -2.32
N GLY A 42 14.88 12.21 -2.72
CA GLY A 42 14.88 12.64 -4.12
C GLY A 42 13.49 12.70 -4.75
N GLY A 43 12.46 12.35 -3.98
CA GLY A 43 11.06 12.52 -4.33
C GLY A 43 10.24 11.27 -4.02
N HIS A 44 8.94 11.49 -3.82
CA HIS A 44 7.98 10.42 -3.57
C HIS A 44 6.59 10.76 -4.12
N ILE A 45 5.72 9.75 -4.19
CA ILE A 45 4.34 9.92 -4.64
C ILE A 45 3.60 10.83 -3.65
N ARG A 46 2.80 11.77 -4.15
CA ARG A 46 2.05 12.70 -3.30
C ARG A 46 1.11 11.95 -2.36
N GLY A 47 1.21 12.26 -1.07
CA GLY A 47 0.34 11.65 -0.04
C GLY A 47 0.62 10.16 0.23
N SER A 48 1.76 9.63 -0.21
CA SER A 48 2.20 8.30 0.21
C SER A 48 2.73 8.32 1.64
N VAL A 49 2.65 7.16 2.31
CA VAL A 49 3.27 6.94 3.62
C VAL A 49 4.54 6.11 3.41
N ASN A 50 5.66 6.57 3.96
CA ASN A 50 6.91 5.82 3.92
C ASN A 50 6.99 4.83 5.08
N ILE A 51 7.05 3.54 4.75
CA ILE A 51 7.20 2.45 5.71
C ILE A 51 8.30 1.53 5.17
N PRO A 52 9.58 1.75 5.55
CA PRO A 52 10.68 0.98 5.00
C PRO A 52 10.48 -0.54 5.13
N ALA A 53 10.76 -1.28 4.06
CA ALA A 53 10.44 -2.70 3.98
C ALA A 53 11.06 -3.57 5.10
N HIS A 54 12.15 -3.10 5.71
CA HIS A 54 12.83 -3.79 6.82
C HIS A 54 12.11 -3.61 8.17
N GLU A 55 11.31 -2.56 8.33
CA GLU A 55 10.51 -2.31 9.55
C GLU A 55 9.16 -3.03 9.53
N ILE A 56 8.66 -3.36 8.33
CA ILE A 56 7.36 -4.00 8.15
C ILE A 56 7.18 -5.24 9.02
N PRO A 57 8.09 -6.24 9.07
CA PRO A 57 7.87 -7.45 9.85
C PRO A 57 7.57 -7.20 11.33
N GLU A 58 8.19 -6.17 11.92
CA GLU A 58 8.00 -5.81 13.33
C GLU A 58 6.72 -4.98 13.51
N LYS A 59 6.48 -4.00 12.63
CA LYS A 59 5.35 -3.07 12.74
C LYS A 59 4.03 -3.61 12.19
N LEU A 60 4.05 -4.73 11.46
CA LEU A 60 2.91 -5.25 10.71
C LEU A 60 1.61 -5.35 11.55
N PRO A 61 1.62 -5.88 12.78
CA PRO A 61 0.39 -5.97 13.58
C PRO A 61 -0.24 -4.61 13.84
N THR A 62 0.56 -3.59 14.15
CA THR A 62 0.10 -2.22 14.38
C THR A 62 -0.41 -1.59 13.09
N LEU A 63 0.32 -1.77 11.98
CA LEU A 63 -0.05 -1.22 10.68
C LEU A 63 -1.36 -1.81 10.15
N ILE A 64 -1.58 -3.12 10.34
CA ILE A 64 -2.82 -3.79 9.94
C ILE A 64 -4.01 -3.19 10.69
N GLU A 65 -3.87 -2.90 11.99
CA GLU A 65 -4.93 -2.28 12.79
C GLU A 65 -5.14 -0.81 12.42
N GLU A 66 -4.05 -0.07 12.19
CA GLU A 66 -4.07 1.36 11.83
C GLU A 66 -4.79 1.59 10.49
N TYR A 67 -4.54 0.72 9.50
CA TYR A 67 -5.05 0.87 8.13
C TYR A 67 -6.17 -0.11 7.77
N LYS A 68 -6.78 -0.78 8.75
CA LYS A 68 -7.82 -1.81 8.49
C LYS A 68 -9.03 -1.30 7.71
N ASP A 69 -9.38 -0.02 7.89
CA ASP A 69 -10.56 0.59 7.28
C ASP A 69 -10.28 1.13 5.87
N VAL A 70 -9.03 1.05 5.38
CA VAL A 70 -8.64 1.49 4.03
C VAL A 70 -8.84 0.34 3.04
N PRO A 71 -9.79 0.43 2.09
CA PRO A 71 -10.15 -0.70 1.25
C PRO A 71 -9.13 -1.01 0.15
N GLN A 72 -8.25 -0.07 -0.23
CA GLN A 72 -7.25 -0.28 -1.27
C GLN A 72 -5.85 0.16 -0.84
N LEU A 73 -4.87 -0.73 -0.92
CA LEU A 73 -3.48 -0.47 -0.56
C LEU A 73 -2.59 -0.67 -1.77
N ILE A 74 -1.73 0.31 -2.07
CA ILE A 74 -0.80 0.27 -3.21
C ILE A 74 0.63 0.33 -2.68
N PHE A 75 1.32 -0.81 -2.70
CA PHE A 75 2.72 -0.88 -2.30
C PHE A 75 3.65 -0.56 -3.46
N HIS A 76 4.76 0.12 -3.18
CA HIS A 76 5.83 0.27 -4.15
C HIS A 76 7.20 0.38 -3.49
N CYS A 77 8.26 0.17 -4.26
CA CYS A 77 9.60 0.59 -3.86
C CYS A 77 10.25 1.40 -5.00
N ALA A 78 11.58 1.37 -5.15
CA ALA A 78 12.25 2.02 -6.28
C ALA A 78 11.84 1.42 -7.64
N LEU A 79 11.88 0.09 -7.77
CA LEU A 79 11.57 -0.64 -9.02
C LEU A 79 10.38 -1.62 -8.88
N SER A 80 9.87 -1.81 -7.66
CA SER A 80 8.85 -2.80 -7.33
C SER A 80 9.16 -4.25 -7.75
N GLN A 81 10.44 -4.63 -7.75
CA GLN A 81 10.89 -5.99 -8.09
C GLN A 81 11.14 -6.89 -6.87
N VAL A 82 11.44 -6.31 -5.69
CA VAL A 82 11.80 -7.06 -4.48
C VAL A 82 11.05 -6.54 -3.25
N ARG A 83 11.39 -5.33 -2.78
CA ARG A 83 10.85 -4.76 -1.54
C ARG A 83 9.32 -4.58 -1.60
N GLY A 84 8.81 -3.95 -2.66
CA GLY A 84 7.37 -3.76 -2.88
C GLY A 84 6.56 -5.08 -2.86
N PRO A 85 6.86 -6.05 -3.74
CA PRO A 85 6.16 -7.33 -3.73
C PRO A 85 6.26 -8.12 -2.42
N LYS A 86 7.44 -8.11 -1.76
CA LYS A 86 7.59 -8.79 -0.46
C LYS A 86 6.74 -8.14 0.64
N ALA A 87 6.69 -6.80 0.69
CA ALA A 87 5.86 -6.07 1.62
C ALA A 87 4.37 -6.37 1.40
N ALA A 88 3.91 -6.28 0.15
CA ALA A 88 2.53 -6.55 -0.22
C ALA A 88 2.09 -7.98 0.14
N ASN A 89 2.95 -8.99 -0.12
CA ASN A 89 2.64 -10.38 0.22
C ASN A 89 2.54 -10.59 1.73
N ARG A 90 3.47 -10.03 2.52
CA ARG A 90 3.39 -10.11 3.99
C ARG A 90 2.11 -9.48 4.53
N TRP A 91 1.70 -8.35 3.95
CA TRP A 91 0.44 -7.72 4.32
C TRP A 91 -0.75 -8.62 4.01
N ALA A 92 -0.81 -9.18 2.79
CA ALA A 92 -1.88 -10.10 2.41
C ALA A 92 -1.92 -11.37 3.27
N GLU A 93 -0.76 -11.90 3.67
CA GLU A 93 -0.64 -13.03 4.60
C GLU A 93 -1.15 -12.66 6.01
N ALA A 94 -0.85 -11.45 6.50
CA ALA A 94 -1.34 -10.99 7.79
C ALA A 94 -2.85 -10.74 7.81
N LEU A 95 -3.42 -10.22 6.71
CA LEU A 95 -4.88 -10.14 6.55
C LEU A 95 -5.52 -11.53 6.59
N ALA A 96 -4.90 -12.51 5.91
CA ALA A 96 -5.35 -13.89 5.94
C ALA A 96 -5.37 -14.49 7.33
N ALA A 97 -4.28 -14.31 8.08
CA ALA A 97 -4.19 -14.80 9.45
C ALA A 97 -5.20 -14.11 10.39
N ARG A 98 -5.45 -12.81 10.22
CA ARG A 98 -6.42 -12.06 11.02
C ARG A 98 -7.85 -12.56 10.80
N ASP A 99 -8.25 -12.68 9.54
CA ASP A 99 -9.60 -13.11 9.18
C ASP A 99 -9.87 -14.57 9.63
N ASP A 100 -8.86 -15.44 9.62
CA ASP A 100 -8.96 -16.80 10.16
C ASP A 100 -9.11 -16.81 11.70
N ALA A 101 -8.40 -15.91 12.40
CA ALA A 101 -8.51 -15.74 13.85
C ALA A 101 -9.89 -15.18 14.25
N ASP A 102 -10.37 -14.17 13.54
CA ASP A 102 -11.70 -13.59 13.74
C ASP A 102 -12.79 -14.64 13.51
N ALA A 103 -12.67 -15.46 12.46
CA ALA A 103 -13.59 -16.55 12.17
C ALA A 103 -13.63 -17.63 13.26
N ALA A 104 -12.51 -17.88 13.94
CA ALA A 104 -12.44 -18.78 15.09
C ALA A 104 -13.13 -18.18 16.33
N ASP A 105 -13.00 -16.87 16.56
CA ASP A 105 -13.61 -16.17 17.70
C ASP A 105 -15.13 -15.96 17.54
N VAL A 106 -15.64 -15.66 16.33
CA VAL A 106 -17.10 -15.58 16.11
C VAL A 106 -17.80 -16.92 16.26
N ALA A 107 -17.09 -18.05 16.10
CA ALA A 107 -17.65 -19.37 16.37
C ALA A 107 -17.90 -19.63 17.88
N ALA A 108 -17.36 -18.79 18.77
CA ALA A 108 -17.40 -18.99 20.22
C ALA A 108 -18.57 -18.28 20.94
N THR A 109 -19.21 -17.23 20.40
CA THR A 109 -20.39 -16.60 21.06
C THR A 109 -21.34 -15.84 20.11
N GLU A 110 -22.65 -16.09 20.24
CA GLU A 110 -23.74 -15.44 19.46
C GLU A 110 -23.82 -13.91 19.57
N ARG A 111 -23.33 -13.30 20.67
CA ARG A 111 -23.30 -11.83 20.82
C ARG A 111 -22.19 -11.16 20.01
N ALA A 112 -21.03 -11.80 19.87
CA ALA A 112 -19.92 -11.30 19.05
C ALA A 112 -20.26 -11.35 17.55
N ALA A 113 -21.06 -12.33 17.13
CA ALA A 113 -21.53 -12.46 15.74
C ALA A 113 -22.37 -11.25 15.26
N VAL A 114 -23.15 -10.61 16.15
CA VAL A 114 -23.96 -9.42 15.80
C VAL A 114 -23.09 -8.16 15.68
N GLU A 115 -22.06 -8.02 16.51
CA GLU A 115 -21.08 -6.91 16.43
C GLU A 115 -20.12 -7.06 15.24
N ALA A 116 -19.63 -8.28 14.98
CA ALA A 116 -18.78 -8.60 13.83
C ALA A 116 -19.54 -8.52 12.50
N ALA A 117 -20.82 -8.89 12.45
CA ALA A 117 -21.66 -8.69 11.27
C ALA A 117 -21.92 -7.21 10.95
N ASN A 118 -21.89 -6.34 11.96
CA ASN A 118 -22.07 -4.89 11.78
C ASN A 118 -20.76 -4.18 11.39
N LYS A 119 -19.62 -4.79 11.71
CA LYS A 119 -18.28 -4.34 11.35
C LYS A 119 -17.76 -5.24 10.23
N GLY A 120 -18.45 -5.23 9.08
CA GLY A 120 -18.09 -6.05 7.94
C GLY A 120 -16.58 -5.92 7.68
N SER A 121 -15.85 -7.03 7.76
CA SER A 121 -14.42 -7.07 7.42
C SER A 121 -14.31 -6.59 5.97
N LEU A 122 -13.86 -5.34 5.80
CA LEU A 122 -13.58 -4.79 4.49
C LEU A 122 -12.42 -5.61 3.95
N THR A 123 -12.68 -6.42 2.92
CA THR A 123 -11.60 -7.11 2.21
C THR A 123 -10.73 -6.04 1.55
N GLN A 124 -9.55 -5.80 2.14
CA GLN A 124 -8.60 -4.85 1.58
C GLN A 124 -8.02 -5.42 0.29
N GLN A 125 -8.11 -4.66 -0.80
CA GLN A 125 -7.43 -4.95 -2.05
C GLN A 125 -5.98 -4.51 -1.93
N VAL A 126 -5.05 -5.47 -2.07
CA VAL A 126 -3.61 -5.20 -2.02
C VAL A 126 -3.04 -5.20 -3.44
N ASN A 127 -2.43 -4.08 -3.83
CA ASN A 127 -1.82 -3.88 -5.13
C ASN A 127 -0.33 -3.51 -5.01
N ILE A 128 0.39 -3.67 -6.12
CA ILE A 128 1.79 -3.28 -6.27
C ILE A 128 1.90 -2.33 -7.47
N LEU A 129 2.43 -1.13 -7.30
CA LEU A 129 2.71 -0.23 -8.42
C LEU A 129 3.85 -0.81 -9.27
N ARG A 130 3.56 -1.13 -10.53
CA ARG A 130 4.53 -1.58 -11.52
C ARG A 130 5.60 -0.51 -11.74
N GLY A 131 6.86 -0.94 -11.83
CA GLY A 131 7.99 -0.04 -12.09
C GLY A 131 8.46 0.80 -10.91
N GLY A 132 7.70 0.82 -9.82
CA GLY A 132 8.01 1.59 -8.61
C GLY A 132 8.13 3.08 -8.85
N PHE A 133 8.80 3.77 -7.92
CA PHE A 133 9.01 5.22 -8.04
C PHE A 133 9.91 5.59 -9.21
N GLY A 134 10.81 4.69 -9.63
CA GLY A 134 11.71 4.92 -10.76
C GLY A 134 10.96 5.13 -12.08
N GLU A 135 9.91 4.35 -12.37
CA GLU A 135 9.04 4.59 -13.52
C GLU A 135 8.06 5.75 -13.30
N TRP A 136 7.57 5.92 -12.06
CA TRP A 136 6.64 7.00 -11.71
C TRP A 136 7.26 8.37 -11.99
N GLN A 137 8.46 8.63 -11.45
CA GLN A 137 9.10 9.93 -11.60
C GLN A 137 9.46 10.23 -13.07
N ARG A 138 9.84 9.23 -13.88
CA ARG A 138 10.10 9.44 -15.31
C ARG A 138 8.88 10.00 -16.04
N GLN A 139 7.69 9.63 -15.62
CA GLN A 139 6.43 10.04 -16.25
C GLN A 139 5.85 11.31 -15.64
N TYR A 140 6.01 11.50 -14.33
CA TYR A 140 5.21 12.48 -13.57
C TYR A 140 6.03 13.47 -12.72
N LYS A 141 7.36 13.49 -12.81
CA LYS A 141 8.23 14.39 -12.01
C LYS A 141 7.87 15.87 -12.08
N ASP A 142 7.31 16.33 -13.20
CA ASP A 142 6.98 17.74 -13.42
C ASP A 142 5.61 18.12 -12.84
N ASP A 143 4.80 17.14 -12.40
CA ASP A 143 3.50 17.37 -11.78
C ASP A 143 3.58 17.31 -10.25
N LYS A 144 3.49 18.49 -9.62
CA LYS A 144 3.52 18.66 -8.16
C LYS A 144 2.31 18.08 -7.44
N ASN A 145 1.25 17.73 -8.17
CA ASN A 145 0.10 17.03 -7.62
C ASN A 145 0.31 15.51 -7.57
N LEU A 146 1.36 14.99 -8.23
CA LEU A 146 1.66 13.57 -8.30
C LEU A 146 3.00 13.23 -7.63
N VAL A 147 3.91 14.18 -7.54
CA VAL A 147 5.24 14.02 -6.91
C VAL A 147 5.51 15.13 -5.91
N GLU A 148 5.93 14.74 -4.71
CA GLU A 148 6.38 15.63 -3.64
C GLU A 148 7.90 15.53 -3.47
N GLU A 149 8.50 16.63 -3.01
CA GLU A 149 9.92 16.73 -2.66
C GLU A 149 10.90 16.23 -3.74
N TYR A 150 10.53 16.41 -5.01
CA TYR A 150 11.38 16.00 -6.13
C TYR A 150 12.66 16.83 -6.17
N VAL A 151 13.81 16.14 -6.19
CA VAL A 151 15.13 16.77 -6.31
C VAL A 151 15.82 16.17 -7.53
N ALA A 152 15.91 16.95 -8.61
CA ALA A 152 16.42 16.49 -9.90
C ALA A 152 17.84 15.91 -9.84
N GLU A 153 18.68 16.40 -8.91
CA GLU A 153 20.07 15.94 -8.72
C GLU A 153 20.17 14.46 -8.37
N TYR A 154 19.15 13.89 -7.71
CA TYR A 154 19.10 12.45 -7.39
C TYR A 154 18.77 11.57 -8.61
N TRP A 155 18.36 12.18 -9.72
CA TRP A 155 17.86 11.50 -10.92
C TRP A 155 18.65 11.84 -12.19
N ILE A 156 19.81 12.47 -12.03
CA ILE A 156 20.75 12.65 -13.13
C ILE A 156 21.31 11.26 -13.44
N GLU A 157 20.89 10.68 -14.57
CA GLU A 157 21.62 9.54 -15.12
C GLU A 157 23.01 10.05 -15.47
N ASP A 158 24.03 9.58 -14.74
CA ASP A 158 25.42 9.86 -15.09
C ASP A 158 25.61 9.48 -16.56
N GLN A 159 25.82 10.49 -17.40
CA GLN A 159 26.28 10.29 -18.76
C GLN A 159 27.76 9.87 -18.68
N TYR A 160 27.99 8.59 -18.43
CA TYR A 160 29.29 7.95 -18.66
C TYR A 160 29.29 7.25 -20.02
#